data_AF-A0A382Y816-F1
#
_entry.id   AF-A0A382Y816-F1
#
_cell.length_a   1.000
_cell.length_b   1.000
_cell.length_c   1.000
_cell.angle_alpha   90.00
_cell.angle_beta   90.00
_cell.angle_gamma   90.00
#
_symmetry.space_group_name_H-M   'P 1'
#
loop_
_entity.id
_entity.type
_entity.pdbx_description
1 polymer ?
#
loop_
_entity_poly.entity_id
_entity_poly.type
_entity_poly.pdbx_seq_one_letter_code
_entity_poly.pdbx_strand_id
1 'polypeptide(L)'
;MPNHFSNADPIHSSAPPSKGHVICCGFLTYCMLIVVEEFPAHNGGATIQNVVDSLGDDAAIVAVTLGRWQVLSTLVSSPISNDFYGSKVLEQL
;
A
#
# COMPACT_ATOMS: atom_id res chain seq x y z
N MET A 1 18.45 56.97 -3.55
CA MET A 1 17.93 55.96 -2.60
C MET A 1 17.44 54.78 -3.42
N PRO A 2 18.17 53.65 -3.47
CA PRO A 2 17.76 52.50 -4.27
C PRO A 2 16.84 51.58 -3.44
N ASN A 3 15.68 51.22 -4.00
CA ASN A 3 14.87 50.13 -3.45
C ASN A 3 15.21 48.84 -4.21
N HIS A 4 15.82 47.93 -3.46
CA HIS A 4 15.92 46.50 -3.72
C HIS A 4 14.53 45.91 -3.99
N PHE A 5 14.32 45.31 -5.16
CA PHE A 5 13.61 44.04 -5.26
C PHE A 5 14.31 43.18 -6.30
N SER A 6 14.99 42.16 -5.78
CA SER A 6 15.61 41.08 -6.53
C SER A 6 14.52 40.38 -7.34
N ASN A 7 14.66 40.33 -8.66
CA ASN A 7 13.86 39.44 -9.47
C ASN A 7 14.16 38.01 -8.99
N ALA A 8 13.14 37.37 -8.44
CA ALA A 8 13.16 35.96 -8.10
C ALA A 8 13.53 35.16 -9.34
N ASP A 9 14.42 34.19 -9.15
CA ASP A 9 14.80 33.23 -10.18
C ASP A 9 13.55 32.60 -10.80
N PRO A 10 13.50 32.42 -12.14
CA PRO A 10 12.39 31.74 -12.76
C PRO A 10 12.33 30.30 -12.24
N ILE A 11 11.15 29.98 -11.70
CA ILE A 11 10.72 28.68 -11.18
C ILE A 11 11.34 27.56 -12.01
N HIS A 12 12.10 26.71 -11.32
CA HIS A 12 12.71 25.49 -11.82
C HIS A 12 11.84 24.81 -12.89
N SER A 13 12.41 24.78 -14.09
CA SER A 13 12.15 23.85 -15.20
C SER A 13 11.10 22.78 -14.93
N SER A 14 9.99 22.87 -15.67
CA SER A 14 8.93 21.86 -15.83
C SER A 14 9.41 20.60 -16.55
N ALA A 15 10.48 19.97 -16.07
CA ALA A 15 10.85 18.65 -16.52
C ALA A 15 9.84 17.65 -15.94
N PRO A 16 9.14 16.85 -16.76
CA PRO A 16 8.40 15.71 -16.23
C PRO A 16 9.37 14.78 -15.49
N PRO A 17 8.98 14.16 -14.37
CA PRO A 17 9.88 13.30 -13.60
C PRO A 17 10.47 12.22 -14.52
N SER A 18 11.79 12.23 -14.67
CA SER A 18 12.53 11.22 -15.42
C SER A 18 12.54 9.91 -14.61
N LYS A 19 12.10 8.82 -15.26
CA LYS A 19 11.70 7.52 -14.66
C LYS A 19 10.43 7.64 -13.80
N GLY A 20 9.31 7.21 -14.37
CA GLY A 20 7.99 7.32 -13.76
C GLY A 20 7.96 6.68 -12.36
N HIS A 21 7.89 7.52 -11.35
CA HIS A 21 7.72 7.12 -9.96
C HIS A 21 6.25 6.77 -9.76
N VAL A 22 5.95 5.50 -9.46
CA VAL A 22 4.55 5.09 -9.21
C VAL A 22 4.21 5.38 -7.76
N ILE A 23 3.16 6.18 -7.54
CA ILE A 23 2.62 6.42 -6.20
C ILE A 23 1.35 5.56 -6.06
N CYS A 24 1.41 4.59 -5.15
CA CYS A 24 0.26 3.76 -4.79
C CYS A 24 -0.44 4.41 -3.60
N CYS A 25 -1.61 4.99 -3.81
CA CYS A 25 -2.41 5.62 -2.76
C CYS A 25 -3.60 4.73 -2.42
N GLY A 26 -3.72 4.29 -1.17
CA GLY A 26 -4.85 3.44 -0.74
C GLY A 26 -4.80 3.08 0.74
N PHE A 27 -5.32 1.91 1.10
CA PHE A 27 -5.41 1.49 2.50
C PHE A 27 -4.48 0.33 2.80
N LEU A 28 -4.16 0.16 4.09
CA LEU A 28 -3.55 -1.06 4.61
C LEU A 28 -4.63 -1.91 5.26
N THR A 29 -4.94 -3.03 4.63
CA THR A 29 -5.98 -3.95 5.08
C THR A 29 -5.40 -5.35 5.22
N TYR A 30 -5.54 -5.94 6.40
CA TYR A 30 -5.26 -7.36 6.60
C TYR A 30 -6.37 -8.20 5.94
N CYS A 31 -5.98 -9.15 5.10
CA CYS A 31 -6.88 -10.13 4.50
C CYS A 31 -6.58 -11.52 5.05
N MET A 32 -7.63 -12.21 5.49
CA MET A 32 -7.56 -13.60 5.91
C MET A 32 -8.27 -14.47 4.89
N LEU A 33 -7.52 -15.31 4.18
CA LEU A 33 -8.10 -16.34 3.34
C LEU A 33 -8.27 -17.61 4.16
N ILE A 34 -9.53 -18.00 4.38
CA ILE A 34 -9.90 -19.18 5.15
C ILE A 34 -10.30 -20.29 4.19
N VAL A 35 -9.61 -21.43 4.26
CA VAL A 35 -9.99 -22.65 3.55
C VAL A 35 -10.85 -23.49 4.47
N VAL A 36 -12.05 -23.82 4.01
CA VAL A 36 -13.02 -24.67 4.71
C VAL A 36 -13.33 -25.90 3.86
N GLU A 37 -13.73 -26.99 4.52
CA GLU A 37 -14.14 -28.22 3.83
C GLU A 37 -15.38 -28.02 2.97
N GLU A 38 -16.41 -27.42 3.56
CA GLU A 38 -17.67 -27.08 2.92
C GLU A 38 -18.11 -25.69 3.41
N PHE A 39 -18.74 -24.91 2.52
CA PHE A 39 -19.30 -23.63 2.92
C PHE A 39 -20.50 -23.85 3.84
N PRO A 40 -20.54 -23.24 5.04
CA PRO A 40 -21.58 -23.53 6.01
C PRO A 40 -22.95 -23.05 5.51
N ALA A 41 -23.92 -23.96 5.40
CA ALA A 41 -25.29 -23.65 4.94
C ALA A 41 -26.11 -22.82 5.94
N HIS A 42 -25.69 -22.79 7.20
CA HIS A 42 -26.31 -22.04 8.29
C HIS A 42 -25.25 -21.60 9.31
N ASN A 43 -25.63 -20.80 10.31
CA ASN A 43 -24.74 -20.19 11.31
C ASN A 43 -24.11 -21.17 12.32
N GLY A 44 -23.85 -22.43 11.92
CA GLY A 44 -23.14 -23.42 12.73
C GLY A 44 -21.62 -23.37 12.59
N GLY A 45 -21.11 -22.63 11.60
CA GLY A 45 -19.68 -22.59 11.26
C GLY A 45 -19.25 -23.78 10.39
N ALA A 46 -17.97 -23.79 10.02
CA ALA A 46 -17.33 -24.87 9.26
C ALA A 46 -15.93 -25.14 9.83
N THR A 47 -15.44 -26.38 9.68
CA THR A 47 -14.07 -26.73 10.05
C THR A 47 -13.08 -25.98 9.17
N ILE A 48 -12.20 -25.21 9.78
CA ILE A 48 -11.13 -24.50 9.09
C ILE A 48 -10.00 -25.49 8.81
N GLN A 49 -9.69 -25.68 7.53
CA GLN A 49 -8.57 -26.51 7.09
C GLN A 49 -7.26 -25.73 7.05
N ASN A 50 -7.32 -24.45 6.65
CA ASN A 50 -6.15 -23.60 6.56
C ASN A 50 -6.51 -22.12 6.69
N VAL A 51 -5.56 -21.31 7.14
CA VAL A 51 -5.65 -19.85 7.17
C VAL A 51 -4.40 -19.28 6.52
N VAL A 52 -4.58 -18.40 5.53
CA VAL A 52 -3.49 -17.72 4.85
C VAL A 52 -3.62 -16.21 5.06
N ASP A 53 -2.56 -15.62 5.63
CA ASP A 53 -2.42 -14.18 5.78
C ASP A 53 -2.15 -13.52 4.42
N SER A 54 -2.83 -12.43 4.09
CA SER A 54 -2.61 -11.66 2.85
C SER A 54 -2.85 -10.16 3.03
N LEU A 55 -2.47 -9.37 2.02
CA LEU A 55 -2.88 -7.97 1.87
C LEU A 55 -4.25 -7.91 1.18
N GLY A 56 -5.15 -7.08 1.72
CA GLY A 56 -6.52 -6.99 1.23
C GLY A 56 -6.82 -5.80 0.31
N ASP A 57 -5.89 -4.87 0.14
CA ASP A 57 -6.13 -3.61 -0.58
C ASP A 57 -5.20 -3.43 -1.78
N ASP A 58 -5.76 -2.92 -2.87
CA ASP A 58 -5.12 -2.82 -4.18
C ASP A 58 -3.82 -2.02 -4.14
N ALA A 59 -3.78 -0.89 -3.41
CA ALA A 59 -2.59 -0.04 -3.41
C ALA A 59 -1.37 -0.75 -2.80
N ALA A 60 -1.59 -1.49 -1.71
CA ALA A 60 -0.54 -2.28 -1.06
C ALA A 60 -0.10 -3.45 -1.95
N ILE A 61 -1.05 -4.16 -2.56
CA ILE A 61 -0.78 -5.28 -3.48
C ILE A 61 0.05 -4.80 -4.69
N VAL A 62 -0.33 -3.67 -5.29
CA VAL A 62 0.40 -3.09 -6.43
C VAL A 62 1.79 -2.63 -6.01
N ALA A 63 1.94 -1.92 -4.89
CA ALA A 63 3.24 -1.47 -4.39
C ALA A 63 4.20 -2.63 -4.15
N VAL A 64 3.74 -3.70 -3.49
CA VAL A 64 4.54 -4.91 -3.24
C VAL A 64 4.90 -5.62 -4.55
N THR A 65 3.96 -5.69 -5.50
CA THR A 65 4.21 -6.29 -6.82
C THR A 65 5.28 -5.52 -7.60
N LEU A 66 5.18 -4.19 -7.62
CA LEU A 66 6.19 -3.32 -8.25
C LEU A 66 7.56 -3.45 -7.58
N GLY A 67 7.59 -3.50 -6.24
CA GLY A 67 8.82 -3.75 -5.48
C GLY A 67 9.48 -5.08 -5.85
N ARG A 68 8.70 -6.16 -5.99
CA ARG A 68 9.19 -7.48 -6.44
C ARG A 68 9.73 -7.47 -7.88
N TRP A 69 9.19 -6.60 -8.74
CA TRP A 69 9.68 -6.39 -10.10
C TRP A 69 10.82 -5.38 -10.20
N GLN A 70 11.33 -4.87 -9.07
CA GLN A 70 12.37 -3.85 -9.01
C GLN A 70 11.96 -2.53 -9.71
N VAL A 71 10.65 -2.23 -9.75
CA VAL A 71 10.11 -0.95 -10.21
C VAL A 71 9.96 -0.02 -9.01
N LEU A 72 10.48 1.21 -9.15
CA LEU A 72 10.42 2.20 -8.08
C LEU A 72 8.98 2.66 -7.83
N SER A 73 8.49 2.43 -6.60
CA SER A 73 7.18 2.89 -6.15
C SER A 73 7.19 3.40 -4.71
N THR A 74 6.25 4.28 -4.38
CA THR A 74 5.95 4.70 -3.00
C THR A 74 4.52 4.35 -2.65
N LEU A 75 4.33 3.68 -1.52
CA LEU A 75 3.02 3.46 -0.92
C LEU A 75 2.69 4.62 0.04
N VAL A 76 1.57 5.28 -0.21
CA VAL A 76 0.95 6.25 0.71
C VAL A 76 -0.34 5.64 1.20
N SER A 77 -0.42 5.35 2.50
CA SER A 77 -1.55 4.61 3.05
C SER A 77 -2.10 5.17 4.35
N SER A 78 -3.19 4.57 4.82
CA SER A 78 -3.64 4.69 6.19
C SER A 78 -2.54 4.28 7.19
N PRO A 79 -2.56 4.81 8.42
CA PRO A 79 -1.73 4.31 9.50
C PRO A 79 -1.98 2.82 9.74
N ILE A 80 -0.93 2.11 10.15
CA ILE A 80 -1.04 0.71 10.56
C ILE A 80 -1.36 0.64 12.06
N SER A 81 -2.27 -0.26 12.44
CA SER A 81 -2.57 -0.52 13.84
C SER A 81 -1.38 -1.18 14.55
N ASN A 82 -1.19 -0.89 15.83
CA ASN A 82 -0.21 -1.57 16.68
C ASN A 82 -0.84 -2.81 17.36
N ASP A 83 -1.44 -3.67 16.56
CA ASP A 83 -2.06 -4.92 17.01
C ASP A 83 -1.46 -6.12 16.26
N PHE A 84 -1.97 -7.31 16.60
CA PHE A 84 -1.54 -8.56 15.97
C PHE A 84 -1.67 -8.52 14.45
N TYR A 85 -2.78 -8.00 13.91
CA TYR A 85 -3.04 -7.96 12.48
C TYR A 85 -2.27 -6.84 11.76
N GLY A 86 -2.01 -5.73 12.45
CA GLY A 86 -1.09 -4.71 11.96
C GLY A 86 0.32 -5.25 11.76
N SER A 87 0.80 -6.09 12.68
CA SER A 87 2.11 -6.76 12.51
C SER A 87 2.12 -7.68 11.28
N LYS A 88 1.03 -8.40 11.02
CA LYS A 88 0.87 -9.24 9.83
C LYS A 88 0.88 -8.48 8.52
N VAL A 89 0.30 -7.29 8.48
CA VAL A 89 0.36 -6.43 7.29
C VAL A 89 1.78 -5.91 7.07
N LEU A 90 2.50 -5.50 8.12
CA LEU A 90 3.88 -5.05 8.01
C LEU A 90 4.83 -6.13 7.48
N GLU A 91 4.63 -7.38 7.87
CA GLU A 91 5.43 -8.52 7.38
C GLU A 91 5.33 -8.74 5.86
N GLN A 92 4.30 -8.21 5.20
CA GLN A 92 4.05 -8.41 3.77
C GLN A 92 4.44 -7.22 2.87
N LEU A 93 4.81 -6.08 3.46
CA LEU A 93 5.30 -4.90 2.74
C LEU A 93 6.81 -5.01 2.49
#